data_AF-S4PVD9-F1
#
_entry.id   AF-S4PVD9-F1
#
_cell.length_a   1.000
_cell.length_b   1.000
_cell.length_c   1.000
_cell.angle_alpha   90.00
_cell.angle_beta   90.00
_cell.angle_gamma   90.00
#
_symmetry.space_group_name_H-M   'P 1'
#
loop_
_entity.id
_entity.type
_entity.pdbx_description
1 polymer ?
#
loop_
_entity_poly.entity_id
_entity_poly.type
_entity_poly.pdbx_seq_one_letter_code
_entity_poly.pdbx_strand_id
1 'polypeptide(L)'
;YGVSEGCTGKCESSPCLNNGTCLEGYDSYGCDCRWTAFKGPICADEIGVNLRPNSMVKYDFLGSWRSTISEKIRVGFTTTNPKGFLLGFYSNISSEYLTIMIS
;
A
#
# COMPACT_ATOMS: atom_id res chain seq x y z
N TYR A 1 4.36 22.22 -30.51
CA TYR A 1 4.19 21.69 -29.15
C TYR A 1 4.14 20.16 -29.24
N GLY A 2 5.22 19.41 -29.03
CA GLY A 2 6.61 19.79 -28.79
C GLY A 2 7.51 18.54 -28.87
N VAL A 3 8.66 18.69 -29.52
CA VAL A 3 9.85 17.86 -29.34
C VAL A 3 10.92 18.87 -29.00
N SER A 4 11.48 18.80 -27.80
CA SER A 4 12.58 19.66 -27.34
C SER A 4 13.86 18.84 -27.25
N GLU A 5 14.99 19.42 -27.64
CA GLU A 5 16.28 18.79 -27.38
C GLU A 5 16.55 18.72 -25.88
N GLY A 6 17.06 17.57 -25.42
CA GLY A 6 17.34 17.30 -24.02
C GLY A 6 16.26 16.46 -23.35
N CYS A 7 16.62 15.23 -22.95
CA CYS A 7 15.80 14.39 -22.09
C CYS A 7 16.20 14.66 -20.64
N THR A 8 15.50 15.55 -19.95
CA THR A 8 15.65 15.74 -18.50
C THR A 8 14.68 14.82 -17.78
N GLY A 9 15.22 13.87 -17.02
CA GLY A 9 14.41 12.96 -16.22
C GLY A 9 13.60 13.73 -15.19
N LYS A 10 12.27 13.55 -15.18
CA LYS A 10 11.41 14.24 -14.22
C LYS A 10 11.66 13.73 -12.79
N CYS A 11 12.15 12.50 -12.64
CA CYS A 11 12.50 11.91 -11.35
C CYS A 11 13.79 12.48 -10.73
N GLU A 12 14.64 13.17 -11.49
CA GLU A 12 15.86 13.79 -10.94
C GLU A 12 15.54 14.82 -9.85
N SER A 13 14.40 15.50 -9.97
CA SER A 13 13.91 16.44 -8.96
C SER A 13 13.41 15.80 -7.66
N SER A 14 13.38 14.46 -7.59
CA SER A 14 12.82 13.69 -6.46
C SER A 14 11.39 14.14 -6.08
N PRO A 15 10.43 14.11 -7.03
CA PRO A 15 9.11 14.68 -6.81
C PRO A 15 8.22 13.86 -5.87
N CYS A 16 8.51 12.57 -5.65
CA CYS A 16 7.72 11.69 -4.80
C CYS A 16 8.12 11.85 -3.33
N LEU A 17 7.14 12.18 -2.48
CA LEU A 17 7.34 12.37 -1.04
C LEU A 17 7.29 11.04 -0.29
N ASN A 18 7.61 11.09 1.00
CA ASN A 18 7.41 10.01 1.97
C ASN A 18 7.96 8.64 1.53
N ASN A 19 9.12 8.66 0.87
CA ASN A 19 9.81 7.47 0.38
C ASN A 19 9.01 6.68 -0.69
N GLY A 20 8.15 7.38 -1.44
CA GLY A 20 7.51 6.85 -2.64
C GLY A 20 8.51 6.66 -3.79
N THR A 21 8.33 5.62 -4.59
CA THR A 21 9.23 5.32 -5.71
C THR A 21 8.85 6.17 -6.91
N CYS A 22 9.77 6.99 -7.41
CA CYS A 22 9.56 7.71 -8.67
C CYS A 22 9.73 6.79 -9.87
N LEU A 23 8.75 6.80 -10.76
CA LEU A 23 8.72 6.08 -12.02
C LEU A 23 8.85 7.09 -13.15
N GLU A 24 9.96 7.03 -13.87
CA GLU A 24 10.25 7.93 -14.99
C GLU A 24 9.38 7.58 -16.20
N GLY A 25 8.80 8.60 -16.81
CA GLY A 25 8.07 8.52 -18.07
C GLY A 25 8.76 9.34 -19.16
N TYR A 26 8.16 9.35 -20.36
CA TYR A 26 8.73 10.08 -21.50
C TYR A 26 8.66 11.61 -21.32
N ASP A 27 7.51 12.13 -20.91
CA ASP A 27 7.32 13.56 -20.58
C ASP A 27 6.53 13.75 -19.27
N SER A 28 6.59 12.75 -18.39
CA SER A 28 5.90 12.77 -17.10
C SER A 28 6.63 11.86 -16.12
N TYR A 29 6.22 11.91 -14.86
CA TYR A 29 6.57 10.92 -13.86
C TYR A 29 5.31 10.37 -13.20
N GLY A 30 5.43 9.20 -12.60
CA GLY A 30 4.45 8.67 -11.65
C GLY A 30 5.11 8.34 -10.32
N CYS A 31 4.35 8.38 -9.23
CA CYS A 31 4.82 7.94 -7.92
C CYS A 31 4.13 6.64 -7.51
N ASP A 32 4.91 5.60 -7.24
CA ASP A 32 4.41 4.37 -6.62
C ASP A 32 4.44 4.50 -5.09
N CYS A 33 3.27 4.79 -4.52
CA CYS A 33 3.09 4.96 -3.09
C CYS A 33 2.74 3.66 -2.35
N ARG A 34 2.61 2.51 -3.05
CA ARG A 34 2.02 1.27 -2.47
C ARG A 34 2.78 0.71 -1.27
N TRP A 35 4.06 1.08 -1.13
CA TRP A 35 4.91 0.65 -0.03
C TRP A 35 5.04 1.72 1.06
N THR A 36 4.23 2.77 1.03
CA THR A 36 4.23 3.88 1.99
C THR A 36 2.90 3.91 2.75
N ALA A 37 2.84 4.71 3.82
CA ALA A 37 1.59 5.03 4.50
C ALA A 37 0.88 6.24 3.87
N PHE A 38 1.15 6.53 2.59
CA PHE A 38 0.64 7.70 1.88
C PHE A 38 0.06 7.32 0.52
N LYS A 39 -0.77 8.21 -0.04
CA LYS A 39 -1.38 8.10 -1.36
C LYS A 39 -1.32 9.44 -2.10
N GLY A 40 -1.96 9.45 -3.26
CA GLY A 40 -2.06 10.63 -4.13
C GLY A 40 -0.93 10.68 -5.15
N PRO A 41 -0.94 11.69 -6.04
CA PRO A 41 -0.02 11.75 -7.18
C PRO A 41 1.46 11.79 -6.82
N ILE A 42 1.79 12.32 -5.64
CA ILE A 42 3.15 12.48 -5.13
C ILE A 42 3.37 11.85 -3.74
N CYS A 43 2.47 10.97 -3.31
CA CYS A 43 2.51 10.33 -1.98
C CYS A 43 2.48 11.33 -0.80
N ALA A 44 1.72 12.42 -0.91
CA ALA A 44 1.61 13.44 0.13
C ALA A 44 0.49 13.16 1.14
N ASP A 45 -0.58 12.48 0.71
CA ASP A 45 -1.79 12.34 1.52
C ASP A 45 -1.67 11.11 2.42
N GLU A 46 -1.76 11.28 3.75
CA GLU A 46 -1.70 10.18 4.69
C GLU A 46 -2.90 9.22 4.52
N ILE A 47 -2.66 7.91 4.66
CA ILE A 47 -3.70 6.89 4.73
C ILE A 47 -3.63 6.16 6.07
N GLY A 48 -4.78 6.00 6.71
CA GLY A 48 -4.88 5.31 7.99
C GLY A 48 -6.29 5.36 8.57
N VAL A 49 -6.51 4.55 9.60
CA VAL A 49 -7.74 4.55 10.39
C VAL A 49 -7.39 4.41 11.86
N ASN A 50 -8.11 5.14 12.71
CA ASN A 50 -8.07 4.95 14.15
C ASN A 50 -9.09 3.88 14.54
N LEU A 51 -8.61 2.72 14.99
CA LEU A 51 -9.47 1.62 15.42
C LEU A 51 -9.67 1.65 16.93
N ARG A 52 -10.91 1.44 17.36
CA ARG A 52 -11.26 1.21 18.77
C ARG A 52 -11.16 -0.28 19.10
N PRO A 53 -11.05 -0.66 20.37
CA PRO A 53 -11.18 -2.06 20.77
C PRO A 53 -12.46 -2.68 20.19
N ASN A 54 -12.38 -3.93 19.75
CA ASN A 54 -13.48 -4.68 19.12
C ASN A 54 -14.02 -4.10 17.79
N SER A 55 -13.28 -3.21 17.12
CA SER A 55 -13.61 -2.78 15.75
C SER A 55 -12.72 -3.48 14.73
N MET A 56 -13.28 -3.76 13.55
CA MET A 56 -12.59 -4.42 12.44
C MET A 56 -13.10 -3.88 11.10
N VAL A 57 -12.18 -3.64 10.17
CA VAL A 57 -12.52 -3.41 8.76
C VAL A 57 -12.50 -4.76 8.06
N LYS A 58 -13.60 -5.13 7.41
CA LYS A 58 -13.73 -6.38 6.66
C LYS A 58 -13.94 -6.05 5.18
N TYR A 59 -13.15 -6.71 4.32
CA TYR A 59 -13.32 -6.66 2.88
C TYR A 59 -13.63 -8.05 2.36
N ASP A 60 -14.79 -8.21 1.73
CA ASP A 60 -15.20 -9.46 1.11
C ASP A 60 -14.83 -9.44 -0.38
N PHE A 61 -13.94 -10.36 -0.80
CA PHE A 61 -13.57 -10.53 -2.20
C PHE A 61 -14.70 -11.22 -2.95
N LEU A 62 -15.59 -10.41 -3.54
CA LEU A 62 -16.67 -10.91 -4.38
C LEU A 62 -16.13 -11.38 -5.74
N GLY A 63 -16.38 -12.64 -6.12
CA GLY A 63 -15.98 -13.19 -7.42
C GLY A 63 -15.19 -14.51 -7.33
N SER A 64 -14.22 -14.69 -8.25
CA SER A 64 -13.40 -15.89 -8.34
C SER A 64 -12.50 -16.09 -7.11
N TRP A 65 -12.31 -17.35 -6.72
CA TRP A 65 -11.38 -17.77 -5.68
C TRP A 65 -9.98 -17.18 -5.95
N ARG A 66 -9.42 -16.51 -4.94
CA ARG A 66 -8.09 -15.91 -5.00
C ARG A 66 -7.11 -16.82 -4.29
N SER A 67 -6.15 -17.32 -5.05
CA SER A 67 -5.02 -18.08 -4.54
C SER A 67 -3.74 -17.55 -5.15
N THR A 68 -2.76 -17.37 -4.29
CA THR A 68 -1.48 -16.77 -4.60
C THR A 68 -0.39 -17.69 -4.05
N ILE A 69 0.70 -17.80 -4.81
CA ILE A 69 1.89 -18.55 -4.39
C ILE A 69 2.88 -17.68 -3.60
N SER A 70 2.64 -16.36 -3.57
CA SER A 70 3.46 -15.37 -2.88
C SER A 70 2.68 -14.08 -2.67
N GLU A 71 2.69 -13.59 -1.44
CA GLU A 71 2.10 -12.32 -1.04
C GLU A 71 3.18 -11.35 -0.56
N LYS A 72 3.01 -10.06 -0.84
CA LYS A 72 3.82 -8.98 -0.29
C LYS A 72 2.92 -8.04 0.49
N ILE A 73 2.90 -8.21 1.82
CA ILE A 73 2.00 -7.50 2.72
C ILE A 73 2.83 -6.54 3.58
N ARG A 74 2.43 -5.27 3.65
CA ARG A 74 3.02 -4.26 4.55
C ARG A 74 1.91 -3.64 5.38
N VAL A 75 2.06 -3.69 6.70
CA VAL A 75 1.13 -3.07 7.66
C VAL A 75 1.91 -2.08 8.51
N GLY A 76 1.53 -0.80 8.45
CA GLY A 76 1.99 0.21 9.38
C GLY A 76 0.96 0.41 10.49
N PHE A 77 1.38 0.34 11.74
CA PHE A 77 0.49 0.55 12.89
C PHE A 77 1.27 1.15 14.06
N THR A 78 0.54 1.81 14.95
CA THR A 78 1.04 2.23 16.26
C THR A 78 0.02 1.84 17.32
N THR A 79 0.48 1.35 18.46
CA THR A 79 -0.39 0.90 19.55
C THR A 79 0.36 0.92 20.87
N THR A 80 -0.37 1.15 21.96
CA THR A 80 0.13 1.00 23.34
C THR A 80 -0.24 -0.35 23.94
N ASN A 81 -1.12 -1.11 23.28
CA ASN A 81 -1.53 -2.44 23.73
C ASN A 81 -0.51 -3.48 23.24
N PRO A 82 0.07 -4.31 24.13
CA PRO A 82 1.05 -5.33 23.74
C PRO A 82 0.45 -6.49 22.93
N LYS A 83 -0.87 -6.70 22.95
CA LYS A 83 -1.53 -7.81 22.26
C LYS A 83 -2.69 -7.35 21.38
N GLY A 84 -2.77 -7.88 20.17
CA GLY A 84 -3.84 -7.52 19.25
C GLY A 84 -3.73 -8.16 17.87
N PHE A 85 -4.88 -8.35 17.23
CA PHE A 85 -4.99 -8.75 15.83
C PHE A 85 -4.78 -7.53 14.93
N LEU A 86 -3.99 -7.67 13.86
CA LEU A 86 -3.72 -6.60 12.90
C LEU A 86 -4.39 -6.84 11.54
N LEU A 87 -4.19 -8.02 10.98
CA LEU A 87 -4.67 -8.38 9.64
C LEU A 87 -4.91 -9.88 9.58
N GLY A 88 -5.94 -10.29 8.85
CA GLY A 88 -6.18 -11.69 8.59
C GLY A 88 -6.83 -11.90 7.23
N PHE A 89 -6.43 -12.98 6.56
CA PHE A 89 -7.08 -13.53 5.38
C PHE A 89 -7.64 -14.88 5.75
N TYR A 90 -8.83 -15.18 5.23
CA TYR A 90 -9.48 -16.46 5.45
C TYR A 90 -10.29 -16.82 4.21
N SER A 91 -10.25 -18.09 3.83
CA SER A 91 -10.95 -18.65 2.69
C SER A 91 -11.94 -19.72 3.16
N ASN A 92 -13.23 -19.51 2.91
CA ASN A 92 -14.27 -20.53 3.15
C ASN A 92 -14.18 -21.72 2.18
N ILE A 93 -13.46 -21.58 1.07
CA ILE A 93 -13.38 -22.61 0.01
C ILE A 93 -12.18 -23.54 0.27
N SER A 94 -10.99 -22.96 0.46
CA SER A 94 -9.77 -23.73 0.72
C SER A 94 -9.53 -24.00 2.21
N SER A 95 -10.27 -23.34 3.12
CA SER A 95 -10.03 -23.34 4.57
C SER A 95 -8.65 -22.82 4.99
N GLU A 96 -7.92 -22.18 4.08
CA GLU A 96 -6.63 -21.55 4.35
C GLU A 96 -6.82 -20.21 5.07
N TYR A 97 -5.85 -19.87 5.91
CA TYR A 97 -5.81 -18.59 6.62
C TYR A 97 -4.39 -18.06 6.76
N LEU A 98 -4.27 -16.74 6.85
CA LEU A 98 -3.05 -16.03 7.21
C LEU A 98 -3.41 -14.97 8.22
N THR A 99 -2.68 -14.88 9.33
CA THR A 99 -2.97 -13.90 10.39
C THR A 99 -1.68 -13.21 10.82
N ILE A 100 -1.76 -11.88 10.96
CA ILE A 100 -0.72 -11.04 11.53
C ILE A 100 -1.26 -10.48 12.85
N MET A 101 -0.52 -10.72 13.92
CA MET A 101 -0.87 -10.27 15.27
C MET A 101 0.39 -9.87 16.03
N ILE A 102 0.22 -9.02 17.03
CA ILE A 102 1.25 -8.74 18.04
C ILE A 102 0.93 -9.53 19.31
N SER A 103 1.97 -10.07 19.97
CA SER A 103 1.88 -10.91 21.16
C SER A 103 2.81 -10.45 22.25
#